data_AF-A0A842M131-F1
#
_entry.id   AF-A0A842M131-F1
#
_cell.length_a   1.000
_cell.length_b   1.000
_cell.length_c   1.000
_cell.angle_alpha   90.00
_cell.angle_beta   90.00
_cell.angle_gamma   90.00
#
_symmetry.space_group_name_H-M   'P 1'
#
loop_
_entity.id
_entity.type
_entity.pdbx_description
1 polymer ?
#
loop_
_entity_poly.entity_id
_entity_poly.type
_entity_poly.pdbx_seq_one_letter_code
_entity_poly.pdbx_strand_id
1 'polypeptide(L)'
;MYADETVVRAKVLNEEIDGKTLGELKLKTITGMRVIAIRRGTSWIYDPDRDTVIHSGDILIARGPDEGVPEFYRIVTGEICTRKEHKSEIQLSRIDIAVDIIIEMKNTSELAVDLAYSAVLFQNRDIADEVRILENSMNEMKLSLERWVLEAAKEVEDVSQLQSLLHLAQSSEMISNAAYEMAYTVIKGMEIHPVIALAMRESDEVITRLEVEEGCSAEGKTIGELEIGAKTGMTVVAIRRGDRWIFDPDSKTVLRSGDLIIAKGTRLGEEMLKELLSSKR
;
A
#
# COMPACT_ATOMS: atom_id res chain seq x y z
N MET A 1 10.63 -28.78 28.84
CA MET A 1 9.49 -27.84 28.81
C MET A 1 9.86 -26.79 27.80
N TYR A 2 9.33 -26.88 26.57
CA TYR A 2 9.56 -25.85 25.56
C TYR A 2 8.69 -24.67 25.94
N ALA A 3 9.29 -23.50 26.16
CA ALA A 3 8.52 -22.27 26.36
C ALA A 3 7.77 -21.97 25.06
N ASP A 4 6.43 -21.93 25.12
CA ASP A 4 5.62 -21.42 24.02
C ASP A 4 6.01 -19.95 23.79
N GLU A 5 6.52 -19.65 22.60
CA GLU A 5 6.78 -18.27 22.19
C GLU A 5 5.49 -17.70 21.57
N THR A 6 4.97 -16.63 22.18
CA THR A 6 3.77 -15.92 21.73
C THR A 6 4.17 -14.73 20.85
N VAL A 7 3.42 -14.48 19.78
CA VAL A 7 3.53 -13.27 18.95
C VAL A 7 2.47 -12.28 19.38
N VAL A 8 2.85 -11.02 19.57
CA VAL A 8 1.97 -9.94 20.01
C VAL A 8 2.09 -8.72 19.11
N ARG A 9 0.99 -7.98 18.94
CA ARG A 9 1.00 -6.63 18.35
C ARG A 9 0.76 -5.59 19.42
N ALA A 10 1.42 -4.45 19.34
CA ALA A 10 1.01 -3.28 20.12
C ALA A 10 1.16 -2.03 19.26
N LYS A 11 0.11 -1.19 19.26
CA LYS A 11 0.18 0.13 18.67
C LYS A 11 0.91 1.05 19.65
N VAL A 12 1.89 1.78 19.14
CA VAL A 12 2.62 2.78 19.91
C VAL A 12 1.66 3.93 20.21
N LEU A 13 1.20 3.98 21.45
CA LEU A 13 0.35 5.03 21.98
C LEU A 13 1.05 5.83 23.09
N ASN A 14 2.11 5.25 23.66
CA ASN A 14 2.90 5.90 24.69
C ASN A 14 3.80 6.98 24.08
N GLU A 15 3.55 8.24 24.41
CA GLU A 15 4.34 9.39 23.96
C GLU A 15 5.80 9.33 24.46
N GLU A 16 6.10 8.62 25.56
CA GLU A 16 7.46 8.51 26.10
C GLU A 16 8.42 7.68 25.24
N ILE A 17 7.89 6.85 24.33
CA ILE A 17 8.71 6.02 23.43
C ILE A 17 8.77 6.54 22.01
N ASP A 18 8.04 7.62 21.71
CA ASP A 18 8.07 8.28 20.40
C ASP A 18 9.46 8.89 20.15
N GLY A 19 10.03 8.59 18.98
CA GLY A 19 11.35 9.06 18.55
C GLY A 19 12.54 8.32 19.15
N LYS A 20 12.33 7.28 19.98
CA LYS A 20 13.41 6.44 20.54
C LYS A 20 13.74 5.25 19.64
N THR A 21 14.97 4.75 19.75
CA THR A 21 15.40 3.54 19.01
C THR A 21 15.06 2.25 19.77
N LEU A 22 14.93 1.14 19.03
CA LEU A 22 14.77 -0.19 19.65
C LEU A 22 15.93 -0.54 20.60
N GLY A 23 17.15 -0.09 20.29
CA GLY A 23 18.33 -0.28 21.11
C GLY A 23 18.31 0.49 22.42
N GLU A 24 17.71 1.68 22.46
CA GLU A 24 17.50 2.48 23.68
C GLU A 24 16.41 1.89 24.57
N LEU A 25 15.31 1.44 23.96
CA LEU A 25 14.17 0.87 24.67
C LEU A 25 14.47 -0.52 25.24
N LYS A 26 15.43 -1.25 24.67
CA LYS A 26 15.88 -2.58 25.12
C LYS A 26 14.73 -3.55 25.38
N LEU A 27 13.67 -3.50 24.56
CA LEU A 27 12.43 -4.27 24.75
C LEU A 27 12.71 -5.77 24.95
N LYS A 28 13.61 -6.35 24.14
CA LYS A 28 14.02 -7.76 24.28
C LYS A 28 14.65 -8.09 25.63
N THR A 29 15.40 -7.17 26.24
CA THR A 29 16.05 -7.40 27.53
C THR A 29 15.08 -7.23 28.69
N ILE A 30 14.16 -6.27 28.59
CA ILE A 30 13.21 -5.94 29.66
C ILE A 30 12.06 -6.93 29.69
N THR A 31 11.50 -7.25 28.53
CA THR A 31 10.27 -8.05 28.40
C THR A 31 10.51 -9.44 27.85
N GLY A 32 11.72 -9.74 27.35
CA GLY A 32 11.97 -10.98 26.59
C GLY A 32 11.38 -10.95 25.17
N MET A 33 10.62 -9.92 24.80
CA MET A 33 9.96 -9.82 23.49
C MET A 33 10.88 -9.16 22.46
N ARG A 34 11.16 -9.85 21.37
CA ARG A 34 11.89 -9.32 20.21
C ARG A 34 10.91 -8.75 19.21
N VAL A 35 11.04 -7.48 18.86
CA VAL A 35 10.32 -6.89 17.72
C VAL A 35 10.84 -7.51 16.43
N ILE A 36 9.94 -8.08 15.63
CA ILE A 36 10.23 -8.76 14.36
C ILE A 36 9.78 -7.95 13.14
N ALA A 37 8.81 -7.05 13.31
CA ALA A 37 8.38 -6.12 12.28
C ALA A 37 7.78 -4.85 12.89
N ILE A 38 7.87 -3.74 12.15
CA ILE A 38 7.20 -2.47 12.45
C ILE A 38 6.37 -2.07 11.23
N ARG A 39 5.09 -1.78 11.42
CA ARG A 39 4.26 -1.15 10.40
C ARG A 39 4.10 0.33 10.72
N ARG A 40 4.47 1.17 9.76
CA ARG A 40 4.38 2.63 9.83
C ARG A 40 3.45 3.12 8.74
N GLY A 41 2.19 3.35 9.11
CA GLY A 41 1.14 3.62 8.12
C GLY A 41 0.99 2.45 7.14
N THR A 42 1.35 2.67 5.88
CA THR A 42 1.33 1.67 4.79
C THR A 42 2.67 0.97 4.59
N SER A 43 3.78 1.49 5.13
CA SER A 43 5.11 0.90 4.94
C SER A 43 5.47 -0.11 6.03
N TRP A 44 6.22 -1.14 5.64
CA TRP A 44 6.70 -2.20 6.53
C TRP A 44 8.21 -2.15 6.71
N ILE A 45 8.67 -2.36 7.93
CA ILE A 45 10.08 -2.56 8.29
C ILE A 45 10.19 -3.97 8.88
N TYR A 46 10.79 -4.87 8.12
CA TYR A 46 11.01 -6.26 8.51
C TYR A 46 12.38 -6.43 9.16
N ASP A 47 12.44 -7.24 10.23
CA ASP A 47 13.64 -7.48 11.05
C ASP A 47 14.35 -6.17 11.47
N PRO A 48 13.64 -5.26 12.16
CA PRO A 48 14.18 -3.97 12.53
C PRO A 48 15.40 -4.14 13.45
N ASP A 49 16.44 -3.36 13.18
CA ASP A 49 17.67 -3.39 13.94
C ASP A 49 17.60 -2.49 15.19
N ARG A 50 18.70 -2.45 15.95
CA ARG A 50 18.78 -1.64 17.17
C ARG A 50 18.70 -0.12 16.91
N ASP A 51 19.03 0.32 15.69
CA ASP A 51 19.10 1.74 15.32
C ASP A 51 17.76 2.22 14.74
N THR A 52 16.80 1.30 14.55
CA THR A 52 15.45 1.59 14.06
C THR A 52 14.68 2.42 15.09
N VAL A 53 14.27 3.61 14.67
CA VAL A 53 13.48 4.57 15.45
C VAL A 53 12.00 4.20 15.39
N ILE A 54 11.31 4.28 16.53
CA ILE A 54 9.87 4.04 16.66
C ILE A 54 9.12 5.37 16.72
N HIS A 55 7.96 5.46 16.07
CA HIS A 55 7.09 6.63 16.09
C HIS A 55 5.72 6.34 16.68
N SER A 56 5.08 7.37 17.23
CA SER A 56 3.69 7.30 17.66
C SER A 56 2.78 6.87 16.50
N GLY A 57 1.92 5.89 16.77
CA GLY A 57 1.07 5.25 15.77
C GLY A 57 1.70 4.09 15.01
N ASP A 58 3.01 3.82 15.18
CA ASP A 58 3.64 2.59 14.66
C ASP A 58 2.97 1.36 15.29
N ILE A 59 2.86 0.27 14.53
CA ILE A 59 2.40 -1.02 15.03
C ILE A 59 3.62 -1.93 15.14
N LEU A 60 3.98 -2.29 16.38
CA LEU A 60 5.10 -3.20 16.66
C LEU A 60 4.58 -4.63 16.72
N ILE A 61 5.18 -5.52 15.93
CA ILE A 61 4.97 -6.96 16.03
C ILE A 61 6.17 -7.55 16.75
N ALA A 62 5.94 -8.20 17.90
CA ALA A 62 6.99 -8.77 18.71
C ALA A 62 6.72 -10.24 19.05
N ARG A 63 7.79 -11.03 19.20
CA ARG A 63 7.75 -12.46 19.53
C ARG A 63 8.61 -12.72 20.76
N GLY A 64 8.09 -13.51 21.70
CA GLY A 64 8.83 -13.89 22.91
C GLY A 64 7.98 -14.69 23.90
N PRO A 65 8.47 -14.88 25.14
CA PRO A 65 7.75 -15.67 26.14
C PRO A 65 6.47 -14.98 26.60
N ASP A 66 5.41 -15.76 26.84
CA ASP A 66 4.10 -15.27 27.27
C ASP A 66 4.15 -14.43 28.56
N GLU A 67 5.11 -14.71 29.44
CA GLU A 67 5.37 -13.95 30.68
C GLU A 67 5.74 -12.48 30.42
N GLY A 68 6.31 -12.17 29.25
CA GLY A 68 6.78 -10.85 28.84
C GLY A 68 5.72 -9.94 28.23
N VAL A 69 4.58 -10.50 27.85
CA VAL A 69 3.52 -9.80 27.12
C VAL A 69 2.92 -8.62 27.89
N PRO A 70 2.54 -8.75 29.17
CA PRO A 70 1.92 -7.63 29.90
C PRO A 70 2.85 -6.42 30.03
N GLU A 71 4.13 -6.68 30.25
CA GLU A 71 5.16 -5.65 30.39
C GLU A 71 5.46 -4.97 29.04
N PHE A 72 5.45 -5.74 27.94
CA PHE A 72 5.56 -5.19 26.59
C PHE A 72 4.43 -4.22 26.26
N TYR A 73 3.17 -4.60 26.53
CA TYR A 73 2.04 -3.70 26.34
C TYR A 73 2.17 -2.44 27.20
N ARG A 74 2.50 -2.59 28.49
CA ARG A 74 2.68 -1.45 29.39
C ARG A 74 3.68 -0.42 28.85
N ILE A 75 4.79 -0.88 28.28
CA ILE A 75 5.81 0.01 27.71
C ILE A 75 5.33 0.65 26.40
N VAL A 76 4.65 -0.11 25.52
CA VAL A 76 4.27 0.36 24.18
C VAL A 76 3.01 1.22 24.18
N THR A 77 2.00 0.87 24.98
CA THR A 77 0.71 1.58 25.04
C THR A 77 0.62 2.55 26.20
N GLY A 78 1.41 2.37 27.28
CA GLY A 78 1.35 3.19 28.49
C GLY A 78 0.27 2.77 29.49
N GLU A 79 -0.52 1.74 29.18
CA GLU A 79 -1.63 1.26 30.02
C GLU A 79 -1.28 -0.05 30.77
N ILE A 80 -1.80 -0.22 31.99
CA ILE A 80 -1.59 -1.42 32.81
C ILE A 80 -2.65 -2.46 32.42
N CYS A 81 -2.26 -3.47 31.64
CA CYS A 81 -3.15 -4.57 31.23
C CYS A 81 -3.47 -5.53 32.39
N THR A 82 -4.75 -5.89 32.55
CA THR A 82 -5.15 -6.99 33.45
C THR A 82 -5.39 -8.29 32.68
N ARG A 83 -4.89 -9.41 33.24
CA ARG A 83 -4.81 -10.76 32.65
C ARG A 83 -6.14 -11.37 32.14
N LYS A 84 -7.29 -10.79 32.47
CA LYS A 84 -8.63 -11.39 32.22
C LYS A 84 -9.29 -10.96 30.91
N GLU A 85 -8.97 -9.77 30.39
CA GLU A 85 -9.57 -9.25 29.14
C GLU A 85 -8.92 -9.87 27.89
N HIS A 86 -7.74 -10.43 28.08
CA HIS A 86 -6.83 -10.81 27.01
C HIS A 86 -7.07 -12.23 26.45
N LYS A 87 -7.83 -13.13 27.08
CA LYS A 87 -8.25 -14.36 26.36
C LYS A 87 -9.24 -14.09 25.22
N SER A 88 -9.94 -12.95 25.28
CA SER A 88 -10.89 -12.49 24.26
C SER A 88 -10.31 -11.40 23.35
N GLU A 89 -9.30 -10.64 23.79
CA GLU A 89 -8.66 -9.57 22.98
C GLU A 89 -7.26 -9.92 22.42
N ILE A 90 -6.56 -10.96 22.91
CA ILE A 90 -5.24 -11.39 22.37
C ILE A 90 -5.37 -12.07 21.00
N GLN A 91 -6.56 -12.49 20.58
CA GLN A 91 -6.79 -12.84 19.17
C GLN A 91 -6.97 -11.55 18.37
N LEU A 92 -5.85 -10.88 18.16
CA LEU A 92 -5.50 -10.42 16.83
C LEU A 92 -5.94 -11.51 15.86
N SER A 93 -7.09 -11.34 15.20
CA SER A 93 -7.58 -12.41 14.34
C SER A 93 -6.46 -12.61 13.33
N ARG A 94 -5.93 -13.83 13.24
CA ARG A 94 -4.87 -14.16 12.30
C ARG A 94 -5.23 -13.56 10.91
N ILE A 95 -6.52 -13.59 10.61
CA ILE A 95 -7.23 -12.96 9.49
C ILE A 95 -6.84 -11.49 9.24
N ASP A 96 -6.51 -10.65 10.23
CA ASP A 96 -6.13 -9.23 10.03
C ASP A 96 -4.93 -9.08 9.08
N ILE A 97 -3.90 -9.93 9.23
CA ILE A 97 -2.72 -9.92 8.35
C ILE A 97 -3.10 -10.32 6.93
N ALA A 98 -3.98 -11.31 6.81
CA ALA A 98 -4.49 -11.79 5.54
C ALA A 98 -5.33 -10.73 4.83
N VAL A 99 -6.15 -10.00 5.59
CA VAL A 99 -6.94 -8.87 5.12
C VAL A 99 -6.03 -7.74 4.66
N ASP A 100 -4.96 -7.42 5.38
CA ASP A 100 -3.97 -6.43 4.94
C ASP A 100 -3.32 -6.82 3.61
N ILE A 101 -2.91 -8.09 3.44
CA ILE A 101 -2.36 -8.59 2.18
C ILE A 101 -3.40 -8.49 1.06
N ILE A 102 -4.66 -8.84 1.33
CA ILE A 102 -5.75 -8.74 0.36
C ILE A 102 -6.02 -7.29 -0.05
N ILE A 103 -5.98 -6.35 0.88
CA ILE A 103 -6.11 -4.92 0.58
C ILE A 103 -4.98 -4.49 -0.36
N GLU A 104 -3.75 -4.91 -0.09
CA GLU A 104 -2.60 -4.58 -0.94
C GLU A 104 -2.71 -5.21 -2.33
N MET A 105 -3.11 -6.48 -2.42
CA MET A 105 -3.37 -7.16 -3.69
C MET A 105 -4.46 -6.45 -4.49
N LYS A 106 -5.55 -6.04 -3.84
CA LYS A 106 -6.62 -5.26 -4.49
C LYS A 106 -6.06 -3.96 -5.06
N ASN A 107 -5.40 -3.15 -4.23
CA ASN A 107 -4.87 -1.85 -4.64
C ASN A 107 -3.84 -1.98 -5.77
N THR A 108 -2.96 -2.98 -5.67
CA THR A 108 -1.97 -3.29 -6.72
C THR A 108 -2.65 -3.70 -8.03
N SER A 109 -3.72 -4.50 -7.97
CA SER A 109 -4.47 -4.87 -9.18
C SER A 109 -5.15 -3.68 -9.86
N GLU A 110 -5.67 -2.72 -9.07
CA GLU A 110 -6.29 -1.50 -9.58
C GLU A 110 -5.25 -0.60 -10.25
N LEU A 111 -4.12 -0.37 -9.59
CA LEU A 111 -2.99 0.37 -10.15
C LEU A 111 -2.46 -0.26 -11.44
N ALA A 112 -2.30 -1.59 -11.46
CA ALA A 112 -1.83 -2.31 -12.63
C ALA A 112 -2.74 -2.09 -13.85
N VAL A 113 -4.06 -2.10 -13.66
CA VAL A 113 -5.04 -1.82 -14.73
C VAL A 113 -4.90 -0.38 -15.23
N ASP A 114 -4.82 0.59 -14.33
CA ASP A 114 -4.73 2.00 -14.69
C ASP A 114 -3.42 2.32 -15.45
N LEU A 115 -2.31 1.71 -15.03
CA LEU A 115 -1.02 1.80 -15.72
C LEU A 115 -1.04 1.05 -17.05
N ALA A 116 -1.65 -0.13 -17.15
CA ALA A 116 -1.73 -0.89 -18.39
C ALA A 116 -2.50 -0.11 -19.47
N TYR A 117 -3.62 0.48 -19.09
CA TYR A 117 -4.38 1.37 -19.97
C TYR A 117 -3.56 2.62 -20.35
N SER A 118 -2.83 3.22 -19.42
CA SER A 118 -1.94 4.35 -19.69
C SER A 118 -0.82 3.98 -20.67
N ALA A 119 -0.20 2.81 -20.50
CA ALA A 119 0.84 2.29 -21.37
C ALA A 119 0.31 2.08 -22.80
N VAL A 120 -0.88 1.49 -22.93
CA VAL A 120 -1.57 1.27 -24.21
C VAL A 120 -1.89 2.60 -24.91
N LEU A 121 -2.49 3.55 -24.19
CA LEU A 121 -2.87 4.86 -24.73
C LEU A 121 -1.69 5.69 -25.19
N PHE A 122 -0.61 5.70 -24.39
CA PHE A 122 0.54 6.55 -24.64
C PHE A 122 1.69 5.81 -25.33
N GLN A 123 1.49 4.54 -25.69
CA GLN A 123 2.51 3.66 -26.26
C GLN A 123 3.83 3.74 -25.48
N ASN A 124 3.74 3.74 -24.15
CA ASN A 124 4.87 3.99 -23.26
C ASN A 124 5.37 2.69 -22.65
N ARG A 125 6.60 2.32 -23.02
CA ARG A 125 7.24 1.09 -22.56
C ARG A 125 7.64 1.11 -21.08
N ASP A 126 8.03 2.27 -20.54
CA ASP A 126 8.43 2.37 -19.13
C ASP A 126 7.24 2.05 -18.21
N ILE A 127 6.05 2.59 -18.55
CA ILE A 127 4.81 2.28 -17.84
C ILE A 127 4.45 0.80 -18.00
N ALA A 128 4.62 0.23 -19.20
CA ALA A 128 4.36 -1.18 -19.43
C ALA A 128 5.29 -2.11 -18.63
N ASP A 129 6.56 -1.74 -18.50
CA ASP A 129 7.53 -2.45 -17.68
C ASP A 129 7.21 -2.34 -16.18
N GLU A 130 6.65 -1.22 -15.72
CA GLU A 130 6.14 -1.11 -14.35
C GLU A 130 4.98 -2.07 -14.08
N VAL A 131 4.01 -2.20 -14.99
CA VAL A 131 2.91 -3.16 -14.85
C VAL A 131 3.45 -4.59 -14.68
N ARG A 132 4.52 -4.95 -15.40
CA ARG A 132 5.21 -6.23 -15.22
C ARG A 132 5.81 -6.39 -13.83
N ILE A 133 6.35 -5.32 -13.23
CA ILE A 133 6.89 -5.36 -11.87
C ILE A 133 5.75 -5.59 -10.86
N LEU A 134 4.63 -4.89 -11.02
CA LEU A 134 3.45 -5.06 -10.16
C LEU A 134 2.88 -6.48 -10.22
N GLU A 135 2.82 -7.09 -11.41
CA GLU A 135 2.37 -8.48 -11.57
C GLU A 135 3.29 -9.48 -10.85
N ASN A 136 4.62 -9.28 -10.90
CA ASN A 136 5.55 -10.11 -10.14
C ASN A 136 5.32 -9.96 -8.62
N SER A 137 5.10 -8.73 -8.14
CA SER A 137 4.78 -8.47 -6.74
C SER A 137 3.45 -9.11 -6.32
N MET A 138 2.43 -9.08 -7.18
CA MET A 138 1.15 -9.76 -6.97
C MET A 138 1.32 -11.27 -6.74
N ASN A 139 2.18 -11.92 -7.54
CA ASN A 139 2.48 -13.34 -7.38
C ASN A 139 3.15 -13.65 -6.04
N GLU A 140 4.07 -12.79 -5.58
CA GLU A 140 4.72 -12.93 -4.27
C GLU A 140 3.72 -12.75 -3.11
N MET A 141 2.82 -11.77 -3.21
CA MET A 141 1.77 -11.54 -2.22
C MET A 141 0.79 -12.72 -2.15
N LYS A 142 0.38 -13.25 -3.31
CA LYS A 142 -0.48 -14.44 -3.38
C LYS A 142 0.15 -15.64 -2.68
N LEU A 143 1.41 -15.95 -2.96
CA LEU A 143 2.13 -17.03 -2.29
C LEU A 143 2.23 -16.83 -0.78
N SER A 144 2.43 -15.58 -0.35
CA SER A 144 2.49 -15.22 1.06
C SER A 144 1.14 -15.43 1.75
N LEU A 145 0.05 -15.02 1.11
CA LEU A 145 -1.30 -15.23 1.59
C LEU A 145 -1.67 -16.72 1.66
N GLU A 146 -1.36 -17.50 0.62
CA GLU A 146 -1.65 -18.95 0.59
C GLU A 146 -0.96 -19.68 1.75
N ARG A 147 0.33 -19.41 1.97
CA ARG A 147 1.07 -19.95 3.13
C ARG A 147 0.42 -19.56 4.44
N TRP A 148 0.06 -18.29 4.55
CA TRP A 148 -0.57 -17.75 5.73
C TRP A 148 -1.92 -18.44 6.02
N VAL A 149 -2.76 -18.62 5.00
CA VAL A 149 -4.05 -19.32 5.10
C VAL A 149 -3.85 -20.76 5.57
N LEU A 150 -2.85 -21.47 5.05
CA LEU A 150 -2.53 -22.85 5.47
C LEU A 150 -2.07 -22.93 6.93
N GLU A 151 -1.33 -21.93 7.43
CA GLU A 151 -0.93 -21.85 8.84
C GLU A 151 -2.14 -21.53 9.73
N ALA A 152 -2.96 -20.57 9.32
CA ALA A 152 -4.14 -20.13 10.04
C ALA A 152 -5.20 -21.25 10.16
N ALA A 153 -5.36 -22.08 9.14
CA ALA A 153 -6.34 -23.16 9.12
C ALA A 153 -6.25 -24.15 10.30
N LYS A 154 -5.11 -24.22 10.99
CA LYS A 154 -4.92 -25.05 12.19
C LYS A 154 -5.61 -24.50 13.45
N GLU A 155 -5.96 -23.21 13.45
CA GLU A 155 -6.40 -22.47 14.64
C GLU A 155 -7.81 -21.89 14.50
N VAL A 156 -8.45 -22.03 13.33
CA VAL A 156 -9.82 -21.54 13.09
C VAL A 156 -10.81 -22.70 13.08
N GLU A 157 -11.95 -22.53 13.75
CA GLU A 157 -13.02 -23.53 13.75
C GLU A 157 -13.78 -23.58 12.42
N ASP A 158 -13.91 -22.44 11.73
CA ASP A 158 -14.54 -22.31 10.41
C ASP A 158 -13.55 -21.85 9.34
N VAL A 159 -13.21 -22.77 8.44
CA VAL A 159 -12.27 -22.54 7.33
C VAL A 159 -12.91 -21.74 6.18
N SER A 160 -14.25 -21.59 6.17
CA SER A 160 -14.97 -20.89 5.09
C SER A 160 -14.51 -19.45 4.95
N GLN A 161 -14.19 -18.77 6.06
CA GLN A 161 -13.67 -17.40 6.04
C GLN A 161 -12.30 -17.31 5.36
N LEU A 162 -11.44 -18.31 5.58
CA LEU A 162 -10.13 -18.40 4.91
C LEU A 162 -10.28 -18.67 3.41
N GLN A 163 -11.29 -19.46 3.04
CA GLN A 163 -11.59 -19.73 1.63
C GLN A 163 -12.00 -18.46 0.87
N SER A 164 -12.79 -17.57 1.50
CA SER A 164 -13.15 -16.28 0.88
C SER A 164 -11.92 -15.40 0.59
N LEU A 165 -10.92 -15.41 1.47
CA LEU A 165 -9.67 -14.68 1.25
C LEU A 165 -8.91 -15.23 0.04
N LEU A 166 -8.82 -16.55 -0.12
CA LEU A 166 -8.19 -17.16 -1.29
C LEU A 166 -8.90 -16.77 -2.59
N HIS A 167 -10.24 -16.72 -2.60
CA HIS A 167 -11.00 -16.27 -3.76
C HIS A 167 -10.70 -14.81 -4.12
N LEU A 168 -10.63 -13.90 -3.14
CA LEU A 168 -10.29 -12.50 -3.38
C LEU A 168 -8.86 -12.33 -3.92
N ALA A 169 -7.91 -13.09 -3.39
CA ALA A 169 -6.54 -13.11 -3.90
C ALA A 169 -6.47 -13.61 -5.34
N GLN A 170 -7.17 -14.70 -5.65
CA GLN A 170 -7.22 -15.25 -7.00
C GLN A 170 -7.84 -14.24 -7.98
N SER A 171 -8.92 -13.56 -7.59
CA SER A 171 -9.53 -12.51 -8.41
C SER A 171 -8.58 -11.34 -8.65
N SER A 172 -7.89 -10.87 -7.61
CA SER A 172 -6.93 -9.76 -7.73
C SER A 172 -5.74 -10.11 -8.63
N GLU A 173 -5.25 -11.34 -8.54
CA GLU A 173 -4.18 -11.84 -9.41
C GLU A 173 -4.65 -12.01 -10.86
N MET A 174 -5.85 -12.54 -11.11
CA MET A 174 -6.40 -12.61 -12.47
C MET A 174 -6.54 -11.22 -13.12
N ILE A 175 -6.93 -10.19 -12.35
CA ILE A 175 -6.98 -8.80 -12.83
C ILE A 175 -5.58 -8.29 -13.16
N SER A 176 -4.61 -8.52 -12.27
CA SER A 176 -3.21 -8.11 -12.49
C SER A 176 -2.60 -8.78 -13.72
N ASN A 177 -2.87 -10.06 -13.94
CA ASN A 177 -2.39 -10.78 -15.12
C ASN A 177 -3.00 -10.22 -16.40
N ALA A 178 -4.31 -9.93 -16.41
CA ALA A 178 -4.97 -9.31 -17.55
C ALA A 178 -4.39 -7.93 -17.87
N ALA A 179 -4.08 -7.12 -16.83
CA ALA A 179 -3.40 -5.85 -16.99
C ALA A 179 -1.99 -6.03 -17.59
N TYR A 180 -1.24 -7.03 -17.14
CA TYR A 180 0.06 -7.35 -17.73
C TYR A 180 -0.05 -7.79 -19.18
N GLU A 181 -1.02 -8.62 -19.56
CA GLU A 181 -1.24 -9.04 -20.95
C GLU A 181 -1.53 -7.83 -21.86
N MET A 182 -2.29 -6.84 -21.37
CA MET A 182 -2.48 -5.57 -22.08
C MET A 182 -1.15 -4.82 -22.28
N ALA A 183 -0.39 -4.63 -21.20
CA ALA A 183 0.91 -3.96 -21.23
C ALA A 183 1.94 -4.70 -22.09
N TYR A 184 1.86 -6.03 -22.15
CA TYR A 184 2.76 -6.88 -22.90
C TYR A 184 2.72 -6.60 -24.40
N THR A 185 1.57 -6.18 -24.94
CA THR A 185 1.45 -5.73 -26.34
C THR A 185 2.38 -4.54 -26.64
N VAL A 186 2.49 -3.61 -25.70
CA VAL A 186 3.38 -2.44 -25.78
C VAL A 186 4.84 -2.86 -25.61
N ILE A 187 5.14 -3.78 -24.68
CA ILE A 187 6.50 -4.34 -24.50
C ILE A 187 7.00 -4.99 -25.79
N LYS A 188 6.10 -5.65 -26.54
CA LYS A 188 6.40 -6.27 -27.83
C LYS A 188 6.40 -5.30 -29.02
N GLY A 189 6.10 -4.02 -28.79
CA GLY A 189 6.07 -3.01 -29.85
C GLY A 189 4.97 -3.29 -30.88
N MET A 190 3.85 -3.88 -30.47
CA MET A 190 2.70 -4.11 -31.34
C MET A 190 1.97 -2.78 -31.58
N GLU A 191 1.60 -2.51 -32.83
CA GLU A 191 0.77 -1.34 -33.14
C GLU A 191 -0.66 -1.55 -32.63
N ILE A 192 -1.14 -0.61 -31.83
CA ILE A 192 -2.52 -0.61 -31.33
C ILE A 192 -3.36 0.27 -32.23
N HIS A 193 -4.45 -0.30 -32.76
CA HIS A 193 -5.34 0.43 -33.65
C HIS A 193 -6.00 1.62 -32.90
N PRO A 194 -6.12 2.82 -33.52
CA PRO A 194 -6.65 4.01 -32.86
C PRO A 194 -8.04 3.87 -32.21
N VAL A 195 -8.83 2.89 -32.64
CA VAL A 195 -10.15 2.57 -32.07
C VAL A 195 -10.09 2.28 -30.57
N ILE A 196 -9.01 1.67 -30.07
CA ILE A 196 -8.86 1.39 -28.64
C ILE A 196 -8.75 2.69 -27.85
N ALA A 197 -7.94 3.64 -28.33
CA ALA A 197 -7.79 4.94 -27.70
C ALA A 197 -9.10 5.76 -27.74
N LEU A 198 -9.86 5.68 -28.83
CA LEU A 198 -11.16 6.32 -28.95
C LEU A 198 -12.18 5.71 -27.97
N ALA A 199 -12.28 4.38 -27.91
CA ALA A 199 -13.19 3.68 -27.00
C ALA A 199 -12.89 4.03 -25.52
N MET A 200 -11.61 4.13 -25.15
CA MET A 200 -11.19 4.54 -23.81
C MET A 200 -11.44 6.02 -23.48
N ARG A 201 -11.62 6.88 -24.49
CA ARG A 201 -12.04 8.28 -24.26
C ARG A 201 -13.56 8.39 -24.08
N GLU A 202 -14.32 7.44 -24.61
CA GLU A 202 -15.78 7.39 -24.48
C GLU A 202 -16.27 6.76 -23.17
N SER A 203 -15.41 6.04 -22.44
CA SER A 203 -15.76 5.47 -21.13
C SER A 203 -16.07 6.54 -20.08
N ASP A 204 -16.77 6.10 -19.02
CA ASP A 204 -17.17 6.94 -17.89
C ASP A 204 -15.94 7.48 -17.12
N GLU A 205 -14.90 6.66 -17.03
CA GLU A 205 -13.59 7.06 -16.55
C GLU A 205 -12.61 7.19 -17.71
N VAL A 206 -11.90 8.31 -17.76
CA VAL A 206 -10.88 8.63 -18.75
C VAL A 206 -9.52 8.68 -18.10
N ILE A 207 -8.50 8.29 -18.85
CA ILE A 207 -7.09 8.51 -18.48
C ILE A 207 -6.59 9.72 -19.24
N THR A 208 -6.06 10.67 -18.50
CA THR A 208 -5.52 11.91 -19.03
C THR A 208 -4.04 12.07 -18.69
N ARG A 209 -3.39 12.93 -19.47
CA ARG A 209 -1.99 13.28 -19.30
C ARG A 209 -1.88 14.79 -19.36
N LEU A 210 -1.56 15.41 -18.23
CA LEU A 210 -1.52 16.86 -18.05
C LEU A 210 -0.16 17.30 -17.52
N GLU A 211 0.32 18.45 -17.96
CA GLU A 211 1.57 19.04 -17.47
C GLU A 211 1.25 20.05 -16.37
N VAL A 212 2.09 20.09 -15.34
CA VAL A 212 2.05 21.13 -14.30
C VAL A 212 2.74 22.38 -14.86
N GLU A 213 1.97 23.39 -15.25
CA GLU A 213 2.50 24.62 -15.79
C GLU A 213 3.21 25.47 -14.72
N GLU A 214 4.22 26.23 -15.13
CA GLU A 214 4.94 27.15 -14.26
C GLU A 214 4.01 28.25 -13.74
N GLY A 215 4.03 28.50 -12.42
CA GLY A 215 3.16 29.48 -11.78
C GLY A 215 1.70 29.03 -11.61
N CYS A 216 1.40 27.74 -11.84
CA CYS A 216 0.07 27.20 -11.54
C CYS A 216 -0.19 27.12 -10.03
N SER A 217 -1.46 27.01 -9.65
CA SER A 217 -1.87 26.98 -8.24
C SER A 217 -1.44 25.71 -7.48
N ALA A 218 -1.04 24.68 -8.24
CA ALA A 218 -0.62 23.37 -7.75
C ALA A 218 0.90 23.26 -7.52
N GLU A 219 1.70 24.20 -8.05
CA GLU A 219 3.15 24.18 -7.92
C GLU A 219 3.59 24.23 -6.45
N GLY A 220 4.48 23.32 -6.06
CA GLY A 220 5.07 23.26 -4.73
C GLY A 220 4.15 22.71 -3.63
N LYS A 221 2.92 22.32 -3.97
CA LYS A 221 1.95 21.72 -3.03
C LYS A 221 1.92 20.20 -3.14
N THR A 222 1.48 19.55 -2.08
CA THR A 222 1.28 18.09 -2.09
C THR A 222 -0.06 17.69 -2.71
N ILE A 223 -0.15 16.47 -3.21
CA ILE A 223 -1.43 15.89 -3.70
C ILE A 223 -2.50 15.95 -2.62
N GLY A 224 -2.12 15.69 -1.36
CA GLY A 224 -3.01 15.74 -0.21
C GLY A 224 -3.52 17.15 0.11
N GLU A 225 -2.64 18.15 0.09
CA GLU A 225 -3.03 19.57 0.29
C GLU A 225 -3.99 20.08 -0.78
N LEU A 226 -3.80 19.62 -2.02
CA LEU A 226 -4.66 19.98 -3.13
C LEU A 226 -6.01 19.26 -3.07
N GLU A 227 -6.08 18.13 -2.35
CA GLU A 227 -7.25 17.26 -2.26
C GLU A 227 -7.76 16.86 -3.65
N ILE A 228 -6.85 16.53 -4.57
CA ILE A 228 -7.16 16.33 -5.99
C ILE A 228 -8.34 15.36 -6.16
N GLY A 229 -8.28 14.18 -5.52
CA GLY A 229 -9.35 13.20 -5.58
C GLY A 229 -10.70 13.72 -5.10
N ALA A 230 -10.75 14.47 -4.00
CA ALA A 230 -11.99 14.99 -3.45
C ALA A 230 -12.56 16.18 -4.24
N LYS A 231 -11.69 17.05 -4.78
CA LYS A 231 -12.09 18.26 -5.50
C LYS A 231 -12.43 18.01 -6.96
N THR A 232 -11.68 17.15 -7.64
CA THR A 232 -11.86 16.91 -9.08
C THR A 232 -12.45 15.55 -9.38
N GLY A 233 -12.44 14.60 -8.44
CA GLY A 233 -12.79 13.21 -8.73
C GLY A 233 -11.75 12.50 -9.59
N MET A 234 -10.53 13.05 -9.68
CA MET A 234 -9.40 12.44 -10.39
C MET A 234 -8.42 11.83 -9.40
N THR A 235 -7.97 10.62 -9.69
CA THR A 235 -6.90 9.94 -8.98
C THR A 235 -5.62 10.04 -9.79
N VAL A 236 -4.53 10.49 -9.15
CA VAL A 236 -3.21 10.53 -9.80
C VAL A 236 -2.62 9.14 -9.75
N VAL A 237 -2.28 8.59 -10.92
CA VAL A 237 -1.78 7.23 -11.09
C VAL A 237 -0.26 7.23 -11.22
N ALA A 238 0.29 8.20 -11.95
CA ALA A 238 1.73 8.34 -12.13
C ALA A 238 2.14 9.79 -12.38
N ILE A 239 3.38 10.12 -12.02
CA ILE A 239 4.01 11.41 -12.31
C ILE A 239 5.35 11.15 -12.98
N ARG A 240 5.55 11.73 -14.17
CA ARG A 240 6.86 11.77 -14.81
C ARG A 240 7.53 13.11 -14.51
N ARG A 241 8.72 13.04 -13.90
CA ARG A 241 9.56 14.18 -13.58
C ARG A 241 10.88 14.06 -14.33
N GLY A 242 10.98 14.77 -15.46
CA GLY A 242 12.08 14.59 -16.41
C GLY A 242 12.11 13.15 -16.95
N ASP A 243 13.19 12.42 -16.66
CA ASP A 243 13.38 11.02 -17.09
C ASP A 243 13.01 9.99 -16.02
N ARG A 244 12.44 10.42 -14.89
CA ARG A 244 12.02 9.53 -13.80
C ARG A 244 10.51 9.44 -13.70
N TRP A 245 10.03 8.26 -13.35
CA TRP A 245 8.63 8.01 -13.03
C TRP A 245 8.46 7.83 -11.52
N ILE A 246 7.35 8.34 -11.02
CA ILE A 246 6.82 8.12 -9.68
C ILE A 246 5.45 7.46 -9.91
N PHE A 247 5.34 6.19 -9.59
CA PHE A 247 4.09 5.42 -9.68
C PHE A 247 3.42 5.39 -8.31
N ASP A 248 2.08 5.38 -8.31
CA ASP A 248 1.25 5.42 -7.09
C ASP A 248 1.68 6.50 -6.08
N PRO A 249 1.69 7.78 -6.49
CA PRO A 249 2.14 8.85 -5.61
C PRO A 249 1.18 9.04 -4.44
N ASP A 250 1.75 9.10 -3.24
CA ASP A 250 0.98 9.29 -2.02
C ASP A 250 0.53 10.76 -1.81
N SER A 251 -0.29 10.97 -0.78
CA SER A 251 -0.74 12.31 -0.37
C SER A 251 0.38 13.30 -0.04
N LYS A 252 1.60 12.84 0.25
CA LYS A 252 2.76 13.68 0.60
C LYS A 252 3.58 14.07 -0.62
N THR A 253 3.28 13.49 -1.78
CA THR A 253 4.02 13.75 -3.02
C THR A 253 3.81 15.20 -3.46
N VAL A 254 4.90 15.96 -3.53
CA VAL A 254 4.91 17.37 -3.95
C VAL A 254 4.94 17.47 -5.46
N LEU A 255 4.02 18.24 -6.04
CA LEU A 255 3.97 18.57 -7.46
C LEU A 255 4.95 19.71 -7.80
N ARG A 256 5.65 19.59 -8.92
CA ARG A 256 6.63 20.56 -9.42
C ARG A 256 6.30 20.98 -10.84
N SER A 257 6.67 22.21 -11.21
CA SER A 257 6.57 22.67 -12.59
C SER A 257 7.31 21.73 -13.55
N GLY A 258 6.67 21.45 -14.69
CA GLY A 258 7.14 20.48 -15.69
C GLY A 258 6.92 19.02 -15.32
N ASP A 259 6.29 18.71 -14.18
CA ASP A 259 5.81 17.35 -13.92
C ASP A 259 4.69 17.01 -14.91
N LEU A 260 4.75 15.81 -15.48
CA LEU A 260 3.71 15.27 -16.34
C LEU A 260 2.89 14.25 -15.55
N ILE A 261 1.67 14.61 -15.24
CA ILE A 261 0.73 13.85 -14.41
C ILE A 261 -0.12 12.97 -15.30
N ILE A 262 -0.15 11.68 -14.99
CA ILE A 262 -1.15 10.73 -15.48
C ILE A 262 -2.20 10.57 -14.40
N ALA A 263 -3.45 10.86 -14.73
CA ALA A 263 -4.56 10.75 -13.82
C ALA A 263 -5.75 10.06 -14.47
N LYS A 264 -6.56 9.41 -13.65
CA LYS A 264 -7.80 8.73 -14.05
C LYS A 264 -8.98 9.34 -13.29
N GLY A 265 -10.11 9.48 -13.96
CA GLY A 265 -11.36 9.85 -13.32
C GLY A 265 -12.39 10.27 -14.35
N THR A 266 -13.40 11.04 -13.92
CA THR A 266 -14.47 11.46 -14.83
C THR A 266 -14.01 12.54 -15.82
N ARG A 267 -14.72 12.66 -16.94
CA ARG A 267 -14.47 13.72 -17.93
C ARG A 267 -14.64 15.14 -17.38
N LEU A 268 -15.57 15.33 -16.43
CA LEU A 268 -15.72 16.59 -15.72
C LEU A 268 -14.50 16.86 -14.82
N GLY A 269 -14.00 15.81 -14.16
CA GLY A 269 -12.79 15.89 -13.34
C GLY A 269 -11.53 16.24 -14.12
N GLU A 270 -11.42 15.76 -15.37
CA GLU A 270 -10.31 16.10 -16.27
C GLU A 270 -10.20 17.62 -16.48
N GLU A 271 -11.31 18.31 -16.76
CA GLU A 271 -11.32 19.76 -16.94
C GLU A 271 -10.95 20.51 -15.66
N MET A 272 -11.49 20.07 -14.51
CA MET A 272 -11.16 20.67 -13.21
C MET A 272 -9.69 20.48 -12.85
N LEU A 273 -9.12 19.30 -13.13
CA LEU A 273 -7.71 19.03 -12.92
C LEU A 273 -6.85 19.90 -13.84
N LYS A 274 -7.24 20.06 -15.09
CA LYS A 274 -6.56 20.93 -16.04
C LYS A 274 -6.55 22.40 -15.60
N GLU A 275 -7.66 22.91 -15.06
CA GLU A 275 -7.71 24.26 -14.48
C GLU A 275 -6.78 24.42 -13.27
N LEU A 276 -6.62 23.39 -12.43
CA LEU A 276 -5.73 23.42 -11.27
C LEU A 276 -4.25 23.44 -11.68
N LEU A 277 -3.91 22.71 -12.73
CA LEU A 277 -2.54 22.52 -13.21
C LEU A 277 -2.10 23.58 -14.24
N SER A 278 -3.03 24.36 -14.78
CA SER A 278 -2.71 25.45 -15.71
C SER A 278 -2.38 26.76 -14.98
N SER A 279 -1.55 27.57 -15.62
CA SER A 279 -1.26 28.92 -15.18
C SER A 279 -2.50 29.80 -15.38
N LYS A 280 -2.87 30.59 -14.36
CA LYS A 280 -3.88 31.63 -14.54
C LYS A 280 -3.25 32.76 -15.35
N ARG A 281 -3.60 32.86 -16.63
CA ARG A 281 -3.39 34.08 -17.43
C ARG A 281 -4.21 35.25 -16.91
#